data_AF-A0A7V2G5U6-F1
#
_entry.id   AF-A0A7V2G5U6-F1
#
_cell.length_a   1.000
_cell.length_b   1.000
_cell.length_c   1.000
_cell.angle_alpha   90.00
_cell.angle_beta   90.00
_cell.angle_gamma   90.00
#
_symmetry.space_group_name_H-M   'P 1'
#
loop_
_entity.id
_entity.type
_entity.pdbx_description
1 polymer ?
#
loop_
_entity_poly.entity_id
_entity_poly.type
_entity_poly.pdbx_seq_one_letter_code
_entity_poly.pdbx_strand_id
1 'polypeptide(L)'
;MPDPVAAAGRVHSVGDGPDAGPAADVAPPAPIAVATPAASAPGPTASPISDPGIEAALENVQFALRDYRAVLGGNPVGNNAEITAALLGDNPRQLRLPLPEGSSLTPDGELADRWGTPYFFHQLSGSRMEIRSAGP
;
A
#
# COMPACT_ATOMS: atom_id res chain seq x y z
N MET A 1 -7.36 -60.59 -53.69
CA MET A 1 -5.91 -60.43 -53.97
C MET A 1 -5.79 -59.50 -55.17
N PRO A 2 -4.86 -58.51 -55.20
CA PRO A 2 -3.78 -58.21 -54.26
C PRO A 2 -3.75 -56.75 -53.76
N ASP A 3 -2.94 -56.51 -52.72
CA ASP A 3 -2.29 -55.24 -52.36
C ASP A 3 -1.45 -54.66 -53.53
N PRO A 4 -0.98 -53.40 -53.45
CA PRO A 4 0.37 -53.18 -52.88
C PRO A 4 0.71 -51.78 -52.27
N VAL A 5 1.66 -51.84 -51.33
CA VAL A 5 2.94 -51.05 -51.22
C VAL A 5 2.98 -49.57 -50.77
N ALA A 6 3.35 -49.43 -49.49
CA ALA A 6 4.53 -48.75 -48.90
C ALA A 6 4.87 -47.24 -49.03
N ALA A 7 5.20 -46.71 -47.84
CA ALA A 7 6.30 -45.81 -47.44
C ALA A 7 6.18 -44.28 -47.65
N ALA A 8 6.05 -43.51 -46.55
CA ALA A 8 7.17 -42.94 -45.78
C ALA A 8 6.79 -41.66 -44.97
N GLY A 9 7.26 -41.59 -43.72
CA GLY A 9 7.45 -40.36 -42.91
C GLY A 9 6.20 -39.89 -42.13
N ARG A 10 6.27 -39.39 -40.90
CA ARG A 10 7.36 -38.92 -40.05
C ARG A 10 6.86 -38.87 -38.58
N VAL A 11 7.82 -39.05 -37.68
CA VAL A 11 7.85 -39.12 -36.21
C VAL A 11 6.92 -38.19 -35.40
N HIS A 12 6.44 -38.68 -34.25
CA HIS A 12 6.69 -38.16 -32.87
C HIS A 12 5.75 -38.86 -31.87
N SER A 13 6.29 -39.64 -30.93
CA SER A 13 5.66 -39.85 -29.61
C SER A 13 6.72 -40.24 -28.59
N VAL A 14 6.75 -39.44 -27.53
CA VAL A 14 7.70 -39.42 -26.43
C VAL A 14 7.45 -40.60 -25.49
N GLY A 15 8.53 -41.25 -25.08
CA GLY A 15 8.55 -42.44 -24.23
C GLY A 15 8.48 -42.10 -22.74
N ASP A 16 7.94 -43.06 -22.01
CA ASP A 16 7.73 -43.13 -20.57
C ASP A 16 8.88 -43.91 -19.91
N GLY A 17 9.39 -43.40 -18.78
CA GLY A 17 10.00 -44.22 -17.72
C GLY A 17 11.51 -44.52 -17.81
N PRO A 18 12.12 -44.95 -16.69
CA PRO A 18 13.07 -44.11 -15.94
C PRO A 18 14.50 -44.68 -15.88
N ASP A 19 15.50 -43.80 -15.79
CA ASP A 19 16.89 -44.16 -15.49
C ASP A 19 17.30 -43.62 -14.12
N ALA A 20 17.88 -44.51 -13.32
CA ALA A 20 18.41 -44.25 -12.00
C ALA A 20 19.93 -44.03 -12.10
N GLY A 21 20.42 -42.90 -11.58
CA GLY A 21 21.84 -42.61 -11.46
C GLY A 21 22.12 -41.35 -10.62
N PRO A 22 23.29 -41.23 -9.96
CA PRO A 22 23.30 -41.04 -8.51
C PRO A 22 23.85 -39.70 -8.00
N ALA A 23 23.52 -39.46 -6.73
CA ALA A 23 24.23 -38.66 -5.70
C ALA A 23 25.26 -37.62 -6.17
N ALA A 24 24.92 -36.35 -5.97
CA ALA A 24 25.89 -35.31 -5.65
C ALA A 24 25.36 -34.53 -4.44
N ASP A 25 26.16 -34.59 -3.38
CA ASP A 25 26.10 -33.87 -2.12
C ASP A 25 25.77 -32.38 -2.32
N VAL A 26 24.64 -31.92 -1.76
CA VAL A 26 24.35 -30.51 -1.54
C VAL A 26 23.90 -30.37 -0.09
N ALA A 27 24.78 -29.76 0.70
CA ALA A 27 24.54 -29.38 2.08
C ALA A 27 23.22 -28.60 2.24
N PRO A 28 22.50 -28.74 3.37
CA PRO A 28 21.24 -28.02 3.58
C PRO A 28 21.49 -26.50 3.60
N PRO A 29 20.68 -25.68 2.91
CA PRO A 29 20.69 -24.25 3.17
C PRO A 29 20.22 -24.02 4.61
N ALA A 30 20.99 -23.24 5.36
CA ALA A 30 20.59 -22.75 6.68
C ALA A 30 19.19 -22.11 6.61
N PRO A 31 18.36 -22.21 7.67
CA PRO A 31 17.09 -21.52 7.68
C PRO A 31 17.37 -20.01 7.56
N ILE A 32 16.95 -19.43 6.45
CA ILE A 32 16.81 -17.98 6.32
C ILE A 32 15.94 -17.51 7.49
N ALA A 33 16.56 -16.84 8.45
CA ALA A 33 15.85 -16.13 9.49
C ALA A 33 14.88 -15.18 8.79
N VAL A 34 13.58 -15.37 9.01
CA VAL A 34 12.58 -14.44 8.53
C VAL A 34 12.91 -13.09 9.16
N ALA A 35 13.40 -12.16 8.36
CA ALA A 35 13.54 -10.79 8.78
C ALA A 35 12.11 -10.27 8.96
N THR A 36 11.65 -10.24 10.21
CA THR A 36 10.52 -9.41 10.63
C THR A 36 10.70 -8.02 10.01
N PRO A 37 9.70 -7.45 9.30
CA PRO A 37 9.78 -6.06 8.91
C PRO A 37 9.87 -5.26 10.21
N ALA A 38 11.03 -4.64 10.42
CA ALA A 38 11.26 -3.76 11.54
C ALA A 38 10.23 -2.64 11.45
N ALA A 39 9.29 -2.62 12.39
CA ALA A 39 8.55 -1.41 12.71
C ALA A 39 9.59 -0.34 13.01
N SER A 40 9.81 0.57 12.07
CA SER A 40 10.69 1.71 12.26
C SER A 40 10.18 2.48 13.47
N ALA A 41 10.98 2.48 14.53
CA ALA A 41 10.74 3.31 15.69
C ALA A 41 10.62 4.78 15.24
N PRO A 42 9.70 5.56 15.83
CA PRO A 42 9.61 6.98 15.53
C PRO A 42 10.94 7.67 15.89
N GLY A 43 11.48 8.42 14.93
CA GLY A 43 12.66 9.27 15.10
C GLY A 43 12.45 10.38 16.14
N PRO A 44 13.50 11.17 16.43
CA PRO A 44 13.55 12.07 17.57
C PRO A 44 12.37 13.03 17.59
N THR A 45 11.76 13.17 18.77
CA THR A 45 10.77 14.18 19.12
C THR A 45 11.23 15.56 18.63
N ALA A 46 10.76 15.98 17.46
CA ALA A 46 10.82 17.37 17.06
C ALA A 46 9.97 18.15 18.08
N SER A 47 10.61 19.08 18.78
CA SER A 47 9.88 20.05 19.60
C SER A 47 8.97 20.85 18.68
N PRO A 48 7.75 21.22 19.10
CA PRO A 48 6.82 21.91 18.22
C PRO A 48 7.41 23.27 17.87
N ILE A 49 7.95 23.42 16.66
CA ILE A 49 8.07 24.73 16.05
C ILE A 49 6.63 25.13 15.73
N SER A 50 6.11 26.12 16.45
CA SER A 50 4.80 26.71 16.15
C SER A 50 4.91 27.53 14.87
N ASP A 51 4.95 26.83 13.75
CA ASP A 51 4.92 27.44 12.43
C ASP A 51 3.44 27.67 12.06
N PRO A 52 2.98 28.92 11.85
CA PRO A 52 1.57 29.21 11.57
C PRO A 52 1.08 28.53 10.27
N GLY A 53 2.01 28.13 9.40
CA GLY A 53 1.70 27.32 8.24
C GLY A 53 1.22 25.90 8.57
N ILE A 54 1.72 25.29 9.65
CA ILE A 54 1.31 23.95 10.07
C ILE A 54 -0.13 23.97 10.57
N GLU A 55 -0.48 24.97 11.40
CA GLU A 55 -1.82 25.11 11.96
C GLU A 55 -2.88 25.26 10.86
N ALA A 56 -2.65 26.19 9.91
CA ALA A 56 -3.56 26.39 8.80
C ALA A 56 -3.71 25.13 7.93
N ALA A 57 -2.62 24.39 7.69
CA ALA A 57 -2.67 23.15 6.93
C ALA A 57 -3.47 22.07 7.68
N LEU A 58 -3.26 21.92 9.00
CA LEU A 58 -4.04 20.98 9.82
C LEU A 58 -5.53 21.34 9.83
N GLU A 59 -5.87 22.63 9.92
CA GLU A 59 -7.26 23.09 9.81
C GLU A 59 -7.87 22.70 8.46
N ASN A 60 -7.16 22.87 7.35
CA ASN A 60 -7.63 22.47 6.02
C ASN A 60 -7.93 20.97 5.94
N VAL A 61 -7.04 20.11 6.48
CA VAL A 61 -7.30 18.66 6.52
C VAL A 61 -8.50 18.34 7.42
N GLN A 62 -8.63 19.01 8.57
CA GLN A 62 -9.79 18.85 9.46
C GLN A 62 -11.11 19.27 8.79
N PHE A 63 -11.10 20.30 7.95
CA PHE A 63 -12.26 20.69 7.16
C PHE A 63 -12.64 19.63 6.13
N ALA A 64 -11.67 19.02 5.44
CA ALA A 64 -11.93 17.92 4.51
C ALA A 64 -12.57 16.70 5.21
N LEU A 65 -12.05 16.30 6.38
CA LEU A 65 -12.66 15.24 7.19
C LEU A 65 -14.07 15.62 7.67
N ARG A 66 -14.29 16.90 7.99
CA ARG A 66 -15.60 17.41 8.38
C ARG A 66 -16.60 17.32 7.24
N ASP A 67 -16.19 17.64 6.03
CA ASP A 67 -17.05 17.53 4.85
C ASP A 67 -17.37 16.06 4.54
N TYR A 68 -16.35 15.21 4.55
CA TYR A 68 -16.50 13.77 4.38
C TYR A 68 -17.57 13.20 5.33
N ARG A 69 -17.46 13.46 6.65
CA ARG A 69 -18.42 12.96 7.64
C ARG A 69 -19.82 13.55 7.48
N ALA A 70 -19.93 14.79 6.99
CA ALA A 70 -21.25 15.40 6.76
C ALA A 70 -22.01 14.66 5.64
N VAL A 71 -21.30 14.11 4.67
CA VAL A 71 -21.91 13.40 3.53
C VAL A 71 -22.02 11.89 3.77
N LEU A 72 -21.08 11.29 4.50
CA LEU A 72 -20.95 9.83 4.66
C LEU A 72 -21.30 9.32 6.07
N GLY A 73 -21.51 10.21 7.04
CA GLY A 73 -21.98 9.86 8.39
C GLY A 73 -20.88 9.46 9.38
N GLY A 74 -19.61 9.53 9.00
CA GLY A 74 -18.48 9.22 9.87
C GLY A 74 -17.14 9.61 9.25
N ASN A 75 -16.06 9.54 10.01
CA ASN A 75 -14.72 9.75 9.48
C ASN A 75 -14.28 8.53 8.65
N PRO A 76 -13.40 8.73 7.65
CA PRO A 76 -12.72 7.61 7.02
C PRO A 76 -11.88 6.85 8.06
N VAL A 77 -11.72 5.55 7.86
CA VAL A 77 -11.00 4.64 8.75
C VAL A 77 -10.00 3.81 7.96
N GLY A 78 -8.98 3.27 8.63
CA GLY A 78 -7.89 2.49 8.01
C GLY A 78 -6.53 3.13 8.22
N ASN A 79 -5.55 2.79 7.39
CA ASN A 79 -4.24 3.45 7.40
C ASN A 79 -4.29 4.81 6.68
N ASN A 80 -3.21 5.59 6.76
CA ASN A 80 -3.05 6.87 6.07
C ASN A 80 -3.44 6.85 4.58
N ALA A 81 -2.96 5.87 3.81
CA ALA A 81 -3.25 5.72 2.39
C ALA A 81 -4.73 5.39 2.14
N GLU A 82 -5.34 4.55 2.97
CA GLU A 82 -6.76 4.21 2.86
C GLU A 82 -7.65 5.42 3.19
N ILE A 83 -7.30 6.17 4.24
CA ILE A 83 -7.98 7.43 4.59
C ILE A 83 -7.86 8.43 3.44
N THR A 84 -6.69 8.53 2.84
CA THR A 84 -6.44 9.43 1.71
C THR A 84 -7.22 9.00 0.48
N ALA A 85 -7.22 7.70 0.14
CA ALA A 85 -8.02 7.16 -0.95
C ALA A 85 -9.52 7.41 -0.74
N ALA A 86 -10.02 7.21 0.49
CA ALA A 86 -11.40 7.48 0.85
C ALA A 86 -11.77 8.96 0.64
N LEU A 87 -10.92 9.91 1.06
CA LEU A 87 -11.11 11.33 0.78
C LEU A 87 -11.14 11.62 -0.73
N LEU A 88 -10.29 10.92 -1.48
CA LEU A 88 -10.19 11.09 -2.92
C LEU A 88 -11.28 10.37 -3.71
N GLY A 89 -12.18 9.60 -3.10
CA GLY A 89 -13.28 8.95 -3.83
C GLY A 89 -13.39 7.45 -3.67
N ASP A 90 -12.47 6.79 -2.98
CA ASP A 90 -12.59 5.37 -2.61
C ASP A 90 -13.50 5.22 -1.38
N ASN A 91 -14.73 5.70 -1.52
CA ASN A 91 -15.75 5.67 -0.49
C ASN A 91 -17.09 5.22 -1.10
N PRO A 92 -18.07 4.76 -0.29
CA PRO A 92 -19.31 4.18 -0.80
C PRO A 92 -20.14 5.09 -1.71
N ARG A 93 -19.92 6.40 -1.66
CA ARG A 93 -20.63 7.39 -2.50
C ARG A 93 -19.78 7.91 -3.66
N GLN A 94 -18.58 7.38 -3.84
CA GLN A 94 -17.58 7.84 -4.83
C GLN A 94 -17.35 9.35 -4.80
N LEU A 95 -17.51 9.95 -3.62
CA LEU A 95 -17.36 11.40 -3.43
C LEU A 95 -15.88 11.74 -3.48
N ARG A 96 -15.45 12.50 -4.49
CA ARG A 96 -14.09 13.03 -4.55
C ARG A 96 -14.05 14.40 -3.89
N LEU A 97 -13.38 14.49 -2.74
CA LEU A 97 -13.11 15.77 -2.10
C LEU A 97 -11.87 16.40 -2.72
N PRO A 98 -11.82 17.74 -2.83
CA PRO A 98 -10.59 18.42 -3.22
C PRO A 98 -9.49 18.13 -2.20
N LEU A 99 -8.25 18.05 -2.70
CA LEU A 99 -7.11 17.90 -1.82
C LEU A 99 -7.00 19.16 -0.92
N PRO A 100 -6.76 19.02 0.40
CA PRO A 100 -6.61 20.16 1.29
C PRO A 100 -5.49 21.09 0.82
N GLU A 101 -5.67 22.40 0.96
CA GLU A 101 -4.66 23.37 0.53
C GLU A 101 -3.38 23.22 1.34
N GLY A 102 -2.24 23.25 0.64
CA GLY A 102 -0.93 23.03 1.23
C GLY A 102 -0.61 21.55 1.51
N SER A 103 -1.47 20.62 1.08
CA SER A 103 -1.21 19.19 1.09
C SER A 103 -0.82 18.68 -0.30
N SER A 104 -0.16 17.53 -0.33
CA SER A 104 0.23 16.80 -1.55
C SER A 104 0.02 15.30 -1.33
N LEU A 105 0.27 14.48 -2.35
CA LEU A 105 0.24 13.03 -2.22
C LEU A 105 1.66 12.47 -2.26
N THR A 106 1.96 11.54 -1.36
CA THR A 106 3.17 10.72 -1.44
C THR A 106 3.05 9.71 -2.60
N PRO A 107 4.15 9.12 -3.09
CA PRO A 107 4.11 8.03 -4.07
C PRO A 107 3.31 6.81 -3.57
N ASP A 108 3.25 6.59 -2.26
CA ASP A 108 2.47 5.54 -1.61
C ASP A 108 0.97 5.87 -1.49
N GLY A 109 0.55 7.05 -1.95
CA GLY A 109 -0.85 7.49 -1.95
C GLY A 109 -1.33 8.04 -0.60
N GLU A 110 -0.42 8.44 0.29
CA GLU A 110 -0.75 9.10 1.55
C GLU A 110 -0.84 10.61 1.39
N LEU A 111 -1.70 11.25 2.19
CA LEU A 111 -1.75 12.69 2.28
C LEU A 111 -0.50 13.22 3.00
N ALA A 112 0.24 14.08 2.32
CA ALA A 112 1.45 14.72 2.80
C ALA A 112 1.23 16.20 3.07
N ASP A 113 1.95 16.74 4.04
CA ASP A 113 2.04 18.17 4.28
C ASP A 113 2.90 18.88 3.20
N ARG A 114 3.07 20.19 3.37
CA ARG A 114 3.78 21.06 2.42
C ARG A 114 5.26 20.68 2.22
N TRP A 115 5.86 19.90 3.12
CA TRP A 115 7.23 19.42 3.01
C TRP A 115 7.31 18.00 2.41
N GLY A 116 6.17 17.43 2.02
CA GLY A 116 6.09 16.07 1.51
C GLY A 116 6.13 15.00 2.61
N THR A 117 5.97 15.37 3.88
CA THR A 117 5.93 14.41 4.99
C THR A 117 4.49 13.95 5.20
N PRO A 118 4.21 12.63 5.29
CA PRO A 118 2.85 12.14 5.48
C PRO A 118 2.26 12.63 6.80
N TYR A 119 0.99 13.02 6.77
CA TYR A 119 0.22 13.28 7.99
C TYR A 119 0.02 11.98 8.76
N PHE A 120 0.01 12.05 10.09
CA PHE A 120 -0.38 10.93 10.94
C PHE A 120 -1.85 11.08 11.34
N PHE A 121 -2.68 10.13 10.90
CA PHE A 121 -4.09 10.06 11.25
C PHE A 121 -4.33 9.11 12.43
N HIS A 122 -4.68 9.66 13.59
CA HIS A 122 -5.00 8.88 14.77
C HIS A 122 -6.51 8.87 15.03
N GLN A 123 -7.15 7.73 14.74
CA GLN A 123 -8.59 7.54 14.93
C GLN A 123 -8.89 7.34 16.42
N LEU A 124 -9.57 8.31 17.04
CA LEU A 124 -10.01 8.23 18.43
C LEU A 124 -11.40 7.58 18.55
N SER A 125 -12.25 7.77 17.53
CA SER A 125 -13.58 7.15 17.38
C SER A 125 -14.08 7.30 15.94
N GLY A 126 -15.24 6.73 15.62
CA GLY A 126 -15.85 6.85 14.28
C GLY A 126 -16.14 8.28 13.80
N SER A 127 -16.07 9.29 14.67
CA SER A 127 -16.29 10.70 14.29
C SER A 127 -15.20 11.65 14.79
N ARG A 128 -14.19 11.13 15.51
CA ARG A 128 -13.11 11.92 16.10
C ARG A 128 -11.77 11.34 15.66
N MET A 129 -10.97 12.18 15.04
CA MET A 129 -9.64 11.86 14.57
C MET A 129 -8.71 12.99 15.00
N GLU A 130 -7.54 12.63 15.46
CA GLU A 130 -6.43 13.55 15.68
C GLU A 130 -5.50 13.46 14.47
N ILE A 131 -5.03 14.62 14.02
CA ILE A 131 -4.11 14.73 12.88
C ILE A 131 -2.85 15.39 13.39
N ARG A 132 -1.70 14.83 13.02
CA ARG A 132 -0.40 15.43 13.29
C ARG A 132 0.38 15.55 11.99
N SER A 133 1.01 16.70 11.77
CA SER A 133 2.05 16.84 10.75
C SER A 133 3.38 16.59 11.42
N ALA A 134 4.30 15.96 10.69
CA ALA A 134 5.69 15.77 11.12
C ALA A 134 6.64 16.79 10.45
N GLY A 135 6.08 17.86 9.86
CA GLY A 135 6.82 19.01 9.36
C GLY A 135 7.68 19.69 10.44
N PRO A 136 8.69 20.48 10.02
CA PRO A 136 9.70 21.07 10.90
C PRO A 136 9.14 22.08 11.90
#